data_AF-A0A1Q7FFI9-F1
#
_entry.id   AF-A0A1Q7FFI9-F1
#
_cell.length_a   1.000
_cell.length_b   1.000
_cell.length_c   1.000
_cell.angle_alpha   90.00
_cell.angle_beta   90.00
_cell.angle_gamma   90.00
#
_symmetry.space_group_name_H-M   'P 1'
#
loop_
_entity.id
_entity.type
_entity.pdbx_description
1 polymer ?
#
loop_
_entity_poly.entity_id
_entity_poly.type
_entity_poly.pdbx_seq_one_letter_code
_entity_poly.pdbx_strand_id
1 'polypeptide(L)'
;MVAAPVDQVRTLYRTLLLYAAISLLILIVGLVEFVYFEPPGHQTGLKATIVGVYQYDPDQNTVTGPDGSSFPRTALFAAKVDWSSLPPNVVVDARWYDSFGNIVGGVGPATPQELANQTIIPVRVPPGFHHILPGHYLFVVERYEGGVPVEVIARRLVQVER
;
A
#
# COMPACT_ATOMS: atom_id res chain seq x y z
N MET A 1 53.22 22.56 -25.09
CA MET A 1 51.77 22.43 -24.86
C MET A 1 51.08 22.65 -26.20
N VAL A 2 50.57 21.58 -26.82
CA VAL A 2 49.85 21.70 -28.10
C VAL A 2 48.43 22.15 -27.75
N ALA A 3 48.10 23.40 -28.11
CA ALA A 3 46.73 23.89 -27.99
C ALA A 3 45.85 23.07 -28.94
N ALA A 4 44.82 22.40 -28.42
CA ALA A 4 43.82 21.77 -29.26
C ALA A 4 43.25 22.84 -30.22
N PRO A 5 43.09 22.56 -31.52
CA PRO A 5 42.51 23.52 -32.44
C PRO A 5 41.14 23.94 -31.91
N VAL A 6 40.89 25.25 -31.83
CA VAL A 6 39.72 25.87 -31.19
C VAL A 6 38.40 25.22 -31.63
N ASP A 7 38.33 24.72 -32.86
CA ASP A 7 37.17 24.00 -33.42
C ASP A 7 36.89 22.64 -32.75
N GLN A 8 37.92 21.94 -32.29
CA GLN A 8 37.75 20.66 -31.60
C GLN A 8 37.15 20.87 -30.20
N VAL A 9 37.58 21.92 -29.49
CA VAL A 9 37.00 22.31 -28.19
C VAL A 9 35.55 22.77 -28.35
N ARG A 10 35.25 23.55 -29.39
CA ARG A 10 33.89 24.00 -29.71
C ARG A 10 32.96 22.83 -30.05
N THR A 11 33.45 21.85 -30.78
CA THR A 11 32.69 20.64 -31.15
C THR A 11 32.41 19.80 -29.90
N LEU A 12 33.43 19.56 -29.07
CA LEU A 12 33.27 18.83 -27.80
C LEU A 12 32.24 19.52 -26.89
N TYR A 13 32.33 20.84 -26.73
CA TYR A 13 31.40 21.62 -25.92
C TYR A 13 29.95 21.50 -26.42
N ARG A 14 29.72 21.61 -27.73
CA ARG A 14 28.38 21.45 -28.32
C ARG A 14 27.82 20.04 -28.13
N THR A 15 28.66 19.02 -28.30
CA THR A 15 28.27 17.63 -28.08
C THR A 15 27.90 17.38 -26.62
N LEU A 16 28.69 17.88 -25.67
CA LEU A 16 28.38 17.79 -24.24
C LEU A 16 27.08 18.53 -23.90
N LEU A 17 26.87 19.71 -24.49
CA LEU A 17 25.65 20.49 -24.28
C LEU A 17 24.42 19.78 -24.84
N LEU A 18 24.54 19.12 -25.99
CA LEU A 18 23.47 18.30 -26.57
C LEU A 18 23.12 17.12 -25.67
N TYR A 19 24.13 16.38 -25.18
CA TYR A 19 23.88 15.28 -24.25
C TYR A 19 23.26 15.77 -22.94
N ALA A 20 23.72 16.89 -22.40
CA ALA A 20 23.12 17.49 -21.21
C ALA A 20 21.65 17.86 -21.44
N ALA A 21 21.31 18.44 -22.61
CA ALA A 21 19.95 18.78 -22.97
C ALA A 21 19.05 17.54 -23.12
N ILE A 22 19.55 16.47 -23.75
CA ILE A 22 18.82 15.20 -23.89
C ILE A 22 18.59 14.56 -22.51
N SER A 23 19.62 14.50 -21.67
CA SER A 23 19.51 13.97 -20.31
C SER A 23 18.49 14.74 -19.48
N LEU A 24 18.48 16.08 -19.59
CA LEU A 24 17.50 16.91 -18.91
C LEU A 24 16.08 16.63 -19.41
N LEU A 25 15.89 16.43 -20.71
CA LEU A 25 14.59 16.10 -21.28
C LEU A 25 14.10 14.74 -20.76
N ILE A 26 14.96 13.72 -20.73
CA ILE A 26 14.64 12.41 -20.16
C ILE A 26 14.27 12.53 -18.67
N LEU A 27 15.02 13.32 -17.90
CA LEU A 27 14.73 13.56 -16.49
C LEU A 27 13.35 14.21 -16.30
N ILE A 28 13.02 15.23 -17.11
CA ILE A 28 11.73 15.92 -17.04
C ILE A 28 10.60 14.96 -17.38
N VAL A 29 10.74 14.16 -18.44
CA VAL A 29 9.73 13.15 -18.82
C VAL A 29 9.54 12.14 -17.69
N GLY A 30 10.63 11.62 -17.12
CA GLY A 30 10.56 10.69 -15.99
C GLY A 30 9.90 11.30 -14.75
N LEU A 31 10.13 12.58 -14.45
CA LEU A 31 9.45 13.28 -13.35
C LEU A 31 7.95 13.46 -13.61
N VAL A 32 7.56 13.77 -14.86
CA VAL A 32 6.14 13.89 -15.22
C VAL A 32 5.44 12.55 -15.11
N GLU A 33 6.06 11.47 -15.61
CA GLU A 33 5.54 10.11 -15.46
C GLU A 33 5.42 9.72 -13.99
N PHE A 34 6.45 10.01 -13.19
CA PHE A 34 6.43 9.75 -11.75
C PHE A 34 5.25 10.44 -11.06
N VAL A 35 5.04 11.74 -11.28
CA VAL A 35 3.91 12.47 -10.67
C VAL A 35 2.56 11.97 -11.18
N TYR A 36 2.48 11.50 -12.42
CA TYR A 36 1.25 10.97 -12.99
C TYR A 36 0.85 9.60 -12.41
N PHE A 37 1.81 8.70 -12.20
CA PHE A 37 1.56 7.35 -11.68
C PHE A 37 1.65 7.25 -10.16
N GLU A 38 2.40 8.14 -9.51
CA GLU A 38 2.51 8.27 -8.06
C GLU A 38 2.05 9.67 -7.64
N PRO A 39 0.74 9.98 -7.73
CA PRO A 39 0.23 11.26 -7.29
C PRO A 39 0.59 11.49 -5.82
N PRO A 40 0.90 12.75 -5.44
CA PRO A 40 1.31 13.05 -4.08
C PRO A 40 0.24 12.59 -3.09
N GLY A 41 0.71 11.94 -2.02
CA GLY A 41 -0.16 11.51 -0.94
C GLY A 41 -0.97 12.68 -0.38
N HIS A 42 -2.27 12.50 -0.23
CA HIS A 42 -3.13 13.47 0.42
C HIS A 42 -3.01 13.33 1.94
N GLN A 43 -3.10 14.44 2.65
CA GLN A 43 -3.24 14.45 4.11
C GLN A 43 -4.55 15.15 4.44
N THR A 44 -5.66 14.43 4.26
CA THR A 44 -7.00 14.94 4.60
C THR A 44 -7.25 14.88 6.10
N GLY A 45 -6.46 14.09 6.83
CA GLY A 45 -6.65 13.84 8.26
C GLY A 45 -7.80 12.87 8.54
N LEU A 46 -8.36 12.25 7.49
CA LEU A 46 -9.36 11.22 7.61
C LEU A 46 -8.77 10.01 8.35
N LYS A 47 -9.56 9.42 9.25
CA LYS A 47 -9.15 8.24 10.02
C LYS A 47 -10.22 7.17 9.95
N ALA A 48 -9.83 5.98 9.52
CA ALA A 48 -10.69 4.80 9.64
C ALA A 48 -10.53 4.19 11.04
N THR A 49 -11.60 3.58 11.55
CA THR A 49 -11.60 2.94 12.86
C THR A 49 -11.36 1.45 12.72
N ILE A 50 -10.13 1.00 13.03
CA ILE A 50 -9.85 -0.43 13.21
C ILE A 50 -10.26 -0.78 14.63
N VAL A 51 -11.34 -1.54 14.78
CA VAL A 51 -11.91 -1.94 16.08
C VAL A 51 -10.91 -2.83 16.84
N GLY A 52 -10.22 -3.70 16.12
CA GLY A 52 -9.20 -4.60 16.64
C GLY A 52 -8.84 -5.68 15.63
N VAL A 53 -7.86 -6.51 15.99
CA VAL A 53 -7.55 -7.74 15.26
C VAL A 53 -7.82 -8.91 16.18
N TYR A 54 -8.53 -9.90 15.68
CA TYR A 54 -9.06 -10.99 16.48
C TYR A 54 -8.76 -12.32 15.81
N GLN A 55 -8.85 -13.41 16.59
CA GLN A 55 -8.83 -14.74 16.02
C GLN A 55 -10.07 -14.92 15.14
N TYR A 56 -9.88 -15.50 13.96
CA TYR A 56 -10.91 -15.64 12.94
C TYR A 56 -11.31 -17.11 12.77
N ASP A 57 -12.61 -17.36 12.79
CA ASP A 57 -13.21 -18.64 12.43
C ASP A 57 -13.76 -18.56 10.99
N PRO A 58 -13.14 -19.26 10.02
CA PRO A 58 -13.57 -19.25 8.64
C PRO A 58 -14.90 -19.97 8.40
N ASP A 59 -15.29 -20.92 9.26
CA ASP A 59 -16.50 -21.72 9.06
C ASP A 59 -17.75 -20.92 9.42
N GLN A 60 -17.65 -20.07 10.44
CA GLN A 60 -18.74 -19.20 10.90
C GLN A 60 -18.61 -17.77 10.38
N ASN A 61 -17.48 -17.41 9.77
CA ASN A 61 -17.12 -16.05 9.40
C ASN A 61 -17.24 -15.07 10.60
N THR A 62 -16.78 -15.51 11.77
CA THR A 62 -16.84 -14.74 13.01
C THR A 62 -15.44 -14.48 13.57
N VAL A 63 -15.37 -13.51 14.48
CA VAL A 63 -14.15 -13.20 15.24
C VAL A 63 -14.36 -13.49 16.71
N THR A 64 -13.33 -14.03 17.37
CA THR A 64 -13.37 -14.42 18.78
C THR A 64 -12.17 -13.89 19.56
N GLY A 65 -12.33 -13.79 20.88
CA GLY A 65 -11.28 -13.36 21.79
C GLY A 65 -11.10 -11.84 21.90
N PRO A 66 -10.09 -11.40 22.66
CA PRO A 66 -9.73 -9.98 22.79
C PRO A 66 -8.96 -9.47 21.55
N ASP A 67 -8.82 -8.15 21.44
CA ASP A 67 -7.92 -7.54 20.45
C ASP A 67 -6.49 -8.01 20.69
N GLY A 68 -5.85 -8.52 19.64
CA GLY A 68 -4.54 -9.13 19.65
C GLY A 68 -3.57 -8.44 18.71
N SER A 69 -2.30 -8.41 19.10
CA SER A 69 -1.18 -7.98 18.26
C SER A 69 -0.20 -9.11 17.94
N SER A 70 -0.44 -10.31 18.47
CA SER A 70 0.36 -11.51 18.22
C SER A 70 -0.58 -12.70 18.07
N PHE A 71 -0.34 -13.57 17.09
CA PHE A 71 -1.10 -14.79 16.86
C PHE A 71 -0.15 -15.96 16.56
N PRO A 72 -0.49 -17.19 17.01
CA PRO A 72 0.24 -18.37 16.58
C PRO A 72 -0.04 -18.65 15.10
N ARG A 73 0.93 -19.21 14.38
CA ARG A 73 0.81 -19.59 12.96
C ARG A 73 -0.39 -20.50 12.62
N THR A 74 -0.89 -21.23 13.62
CA THR A 74 -2.04 -22.15 13.49
C THR A 74 -3.39 -21.44 13.62
N ALA A 75 -3.43 -20.21 14.14
CA ALA A 75 -4.64 -19.43 14.26
C ALA A 75 -4.77 -18.46 13.10
N LEU A 76 -5.92 -18.51 12.41
CA LEU A 76 -6.30 -17.46 11.49
C LEU A 76 -6.70 -16.22 12.28
N PHE A 77 -6.48 -15.04 11.70
CA PHE A 77 -6.87 -13.77 12.30
C PHE A 77 -7.48 -12.84 11.25
N ALA A 78 -8.30 -11.92 11.74
CA ALA A 78 -8.99 -10.93 10.92
C ALA A 78 -8.99 -9.56 11.60
N ALA A 79 -8.82 -8.51 10.80
CA ALA A 79 -9.07 -7.15 11.25
C ALA A 79 -10.58 -6.89 11.22
N LYS A 80 -11.11 -6.30 12.29
CA LYS A 80 -12.47 -5.77 12.30
C LYS A 80 -12.41 -4.27 12.10
N VAL A 81 -13.11 -3.78 11.09
CA VAL A 81 -13.16 -2.35 10.75
C VAL A 81 -14.58 -1.83 10.90
N ASP A 82 -14.69 -0.64 11.48
CA ASP A 82 -15.93 0.12 11.51
C ASP A 82 -15.91 1.17 10.40
N TRP A 83 -16.73 0.96 9.38
CA TRP A 83 -16.86 1.85 8.23
C TRP A 83 -17.74 3.07 8.50
N SER A 84 -18.53 3.07 9.58
CA SER A 84 -19.52 4.13 9.86
C SER A 84 -18.90 5.48 10.21
N SER A 85 -17.63 5.49 10.62
CA SER A 85 -16.88 6.71 10.90
C SER A 85 -16.40 7.44 9.64
N LEU A 86 -16.49 6.82 8.46
CA LEU A 86 -16.02 7.38 7.20
C LEU A 86 -17.15 8.11 6.44
N PRO A 87 -16.84 9.20 5.72
CA PRO A 87 -17.80 9.85 4.84
C PRO A 87 -18.34 8.87 3.77
N PRO A 88 -19.64 8.91 3.44
CA PRO A 88 -20.24 7.91 2.55
C PRO A 88 -19.72 7.95 1.10
N ASN A 89 -19.13 9.07 0.68
CA ASN A 89 -18.62 9.30 -0.67
C ASN A 89 -17.13 9.01 -0.84
N VAL A 90 -16.41 8.62 0.21
CA VAL A 90 -15.00 8.22 0.05
C VAL A 90 -14.90 6.79 -0.45
N VAL A 91 -13.98 6.53 -1.37
CA VAL A 91 -13.62 5.17 -1.76
C VAL A 91 -12.47 4.73 -0.89
N VAL A 92 -12.61 3.57 -0.26
CA VAL A 92 -11.57 3.00 0.59
C VAL A 92 -11.31 1.55 0.23
N ASP A 93 -10.10 1.11 0.52
CA ASP A 93 -9.61 -0.23 0.34
C ASP A 93 -8.89 -0.63 1.62
N ALA A 94 -9.06 -1.88 2.04
CA ALA A 94 -8.38 -2.38 3.22
C ALA A 94 -7.70 -3.70 2.91
N ARG A 95 -6.41 -3.79 3.22
CA ARG A 95 -5.56 -4.91 2.81
C ARG A 95 -4.63 -5.36 3.92
N TRP A 96 -4.35 -6.66 3.91
CA TRP A 96 -3.27 -7.27 4.65
C TRP A 96 -2.06 -7.48 3.76
N TYR A 97 -0.90 -7.08 4.27
CA TYR A 97 0.40 -7.34 3.69
C TYR A 97 1.18 -8.29 4.60
N ASP A 98 1.80 -9.32 4.02
CA ASP A 98 2.74 -10.18 4.75
C ASP A 98 4.15 -9.52 4.85
N SER A 99 5.10 -10.22 5.46
CA SER A 99 6.47 -9.71 5.64
C SER A 99 7.24 -9.50 4.34
N PHE A 100 6.77 -10.08 3.23
CA PHE A 100 7.35 -9.94 1.91
C PHE A 100 6.64 -8.85 1.09
N GLY A 101 5.61 -8.21 1.65
CA GLY A 101 4.80 -7.20 0.97
C GLY A 101 3.73 -7.80 0.06
N ASN A 102 3.44 -9.10 0.13
CA ASN A 102 2.37 -9.70 -0.65
C ASN A 102 1.01 -9.38 -0.03
N ILE A 103 0.02 -9.12 -0.88
CA ILE A 103 -1.38 -8.97 -0.44
C ILE A 103 -1.91 -10.36 -0.08
N VAL A 104 -2.25 -10.53 1.18
CA VAL A 104 -2.73 -11.80 1.76
C VAL A 104 -4.15 -11.69 2.30
N GLY A 105 -4.87 -10.61 2.01
CA GLY A 105 -6.25 -10.40 2.44
C GLY A 105 -6.68 -8.99 2.11
N GLY A 106 -7.97 -8.77 1.94
CA GLY A 106 -8.47 -7.43 1.70
C GLY A 106 -9.87 -7.36 1.12
N VAL A 107 -10.44 -6.14 1.15
CA VAL A 107 -11.76 -5.77 0.66
C VAL A 107 -11.68 -4.37 0.00
N GLY A 108 -12.58 -4.12 -0.95
CA GLY A 108 -12.58 -2.89 -1.76
C GLY A 108 -11.69 -2.99 -3.01
N PRO A 109 -11.41 -1.86 -3.68
CA PRO A 109 -11.83 -0.50 -3.35
C PRO A 109 -13.34 -0.29 -3.50
N ALA A 110 -14.01 0.29 -2.49
CA ALA A 110 -15.44 0.55 -2.49
C ALA A 110 -15.83 1.64 -1.46
N THR A 111 -17.08 2.10 -1.50
CA THR A 111 -17.60 3.07 -0.52
C THR A 111 -17.93 2.39 0.83
N PRO A 112 -17.95 3.13 1.96
CA PRO A 112 -18.36 2.59 3.26
C PRO A 112 -19.71 1.88 3.25
N GLN A 113 -20.65 2.34 2.41
CA GLN A 113 -21.97 1.73 2.28
C GLN A 113 -21.92 0.35 1.61
N GLU A 114 -21.09 0.19 0.58
CA GLU A 114 -20.88 -1.10 -0.10
C GLU A 114 -20.08 -2.07 0.78
N LEU A 115 -19.20 -1.54 1.63
CA LEU A 115 -18.39 -2.31 2.59
C LEU A 115 -19.12 -2.62 3.90
N ALA A 116 -20.35 -2.14 4.10
CA ALA A 116 -21.08 -2.28 5.37
C ALA A 116 -21.23 -3.75 5.84
N ASN A 117 -21.30 -4.70 4.89
CA ASN A 117 -21.37 -6.13 5.18
C ASN A 117 -19.99 -6.83 5.24
N GLN A 118 -18.91 -6.10 4.97
CA GLN A 118 -17.52 -6.58 4.89
C GLN A 118 -16.69 -5.92 6.00
N THR A 119 -17.10 -6.09 7.25
CA THR A 119 -16.42 -5.50 8.42
C THR A 119 -15.34 -6.39 9.00
N ILE A 120 -15.31 -7.68 8.65
CA ILE A 120 -14.31 -8.65 9.07
C ILE A 120 -13.44 -8.98 7.86
N ILE A 121 -12.15 -8.62 7.93
CA ILE A 121 -11.19 -8.77 6.84
C ILE A 121 -10.14 -9.79 7.26
N PRO A 122 -10.29 -11.06 6.88
CA PRO A 122 -9.37 -12.11 7.27
C PRO A 122 -8.09 -12.08 6.46
N VAL A 123 -7.01 -12.51 7.10
CA VAL A 123 -5.81 -12.94 6.41
C VAL A 123 -6.06 -14.32 5.78
N ARG A 124 -5.53 -14.54 4.59
CA ARG A 124 -5.61 -15.80 3.85
C ARG A 124 -4.30 -16.54 3.97
N VAL A 125 -4.39 -17.86 4.04
CA VAL A 125 -3.22 -18.72 3.97
C VAL A 125 -2.69 -18.70 2.52
N PRO A 126 -1.39 -18.45 2.29
CA PRO A 126 -0.84 -18.50 0.95
C PRO A 126 -1.04 -19.88 0.29
N PRO A 127 -1.27 -19.94 -1.03
CA PRO A 127 -1.44 -21.21 -1.74
C PRO A 127 -0.25 -22.15 -1.51
N GLY A 128 -0.54 -23.42 -1.24
CA GLY A 128 0.49 -24.44 -0.96
C GLY A 128 0.94 -24.52 0.49
N PHE A 129 0.41 -23.69 1.39
CA PHE A 129 0.66 -23.77 2.82
C PHE A 129 -0.60 -24.19 3.61
N HIS A 130 -0.39 -24.82 4.76
CA HIS A 130 -1.46 -25.19 5.70
C HIS A 130 -1.64 -24.17 6.83
N HIS A 131 -0.65 -23.27 7.02
CA HIS A 131 -0.58 -22.32 8.11
C HIS A 131 -0.08 -20.97 7.60
N ILE A 132 -0.38 -19.92 8.36
CA ILE A 132 0.14 -18.58 8.08
C ILE A 132 1.67 -18.61 8.26
N LEU A 133 2.38 -17.87 7.40
CA LEU A 133 3.83 -17.76 7.50
C LEU A 133 4.19 -16.92 8.75
N PRO A 134 5.24 -17.29 9.49
CA PRO A 134 5.69 -16.46 10.61
C PRO A 134 6.26 -15.13 10.10
N GLY A 135 6.06 -14.07 10.87
CA GLY A 135 6.56 -12.74 10.52
C GLY A 135 5.62 -11.61 10.92
N HIS A 136 5.91 -10.42 10.42
CA HIS A 136 5.07 -9.24 10.59
C HIS A 136 4.03 -9.16 9.48
N TYR A 137 2.80 -8.86 9.87
CA TYR A 137 1.67 -8.61 8.99
C TYR A 137 1.16 -7.19 9.23
N LEU A 138 1.00 -6.43 8.14
CA LEU A 138 0.52 -5.07 8.20
C LEU A 138 -0.88 -5.01 7.60
N PHE A 139 -1.86 -4.60 8.40
CA PHE A 139 -3.17 -4.21 7.92
C PHE A 139 -3.17 -2.71 7.64
N VAL A 140 -3.67 -2.32 6.47
CA VAL A 140 -3.76 -0.92 6.04
C VAL A 140 -5.17 -0.66 5.55
N VAL A 141 -5.72 0.50 5.91
CA VAL A 141 -6.90 1.08 5.28
C VAL A 141 -6.45 2.32 4.52
N GLU A 142 -6.73 2.33 3.23
CA GLU A 142 -6.29 3.35 2.28
C GLU A 142 -7.50 4.04 1.67
N ARG A 143 -7.40 5.35 1.48
CA ARG A 143 -8.33 6.14 0.68
C ARG A 143 -7.89 6.10 -0.78
N TYR A 144 -8.84 5.92 -1.67
CA TYR A 144 -8.65 5.90 -3.11
C TYR A 144 -9.27 7.15 -3.73
N GLU A 145 -8.59 7.67 -4.75
CA GLU A 145 -9.08 8.77 -5.58
C GLU A 145 -8.54 8.58 -6.99
N GLY A 146 -9.39 8.73 -8.01
CA GLY A 146 -8.97 8.49 -9.40
C GLY A 146 -8.51 7.05 -9.69
N GLY A 147 -8.89 6.07 -8.86
CA GLY A 147 -8.50 4.66 -9.03
C GLY A 147 -7.15 4.28 -8.44
N VAL A 148 -6.48 5.19 -7.74
CA VAL A 148 -5.18 4.94 -7.09
C VAL A 148 -5.26 5.22 -5.58
N PRO A 149 -4.46 4.53 -4.75
CA PRO A 149 -4.34 4.84 -3.33
C PRO A 149 -3.67 6.20 -3.18
N VAL A 150 -4.30 7.09 -2.40
CA VAL A 150 -3.81 8.46 -2.20
C VAL A 150 -3.49 8.78 -0.75
N GLU A 151 -3.97 7.99 0.22
CA GLU A 151 -3.74 8.26 1.64
C GLU A 151 -3.93 6.99 2.48
N VAL A 152 -3.01 6.71 3.40
CA VAL A 152 -3.20 5.69 4.44
C VAL A 152 -3.94 6.32 5.61
N ILE A 153 -5.19 5.90 5.82
CA ILE A 153 -6.09 6.48 6.84
C ILE A 153 -6.17 5.65 8.13
N ALA A 154 -5.72 4.40 8.11
CA ALA A 154 -5.47 3.61 9.30
C ALA A 154 -4.45 2.50 9.02
N ARG A 155 -3.76 2.03 10.06
CA ARG A 155 -2.85 0.89 9.96
C ARG A 155 -2.74 0.13 11.28
N ARG A 156 -2.46 -1.16 11.20
CA ARG A 156 -2.24 -2.04 12.35
C ARG A 156 -1.19 -3.08 12.03
N LEU A 157 -0.18 -3.21 12.90
CA LEU A 157 0.86 -4.23 12.79
C LEU A 157 0.51 -5.42 13.69
N VAL A 158 0.71 -6.62 13.17
CA VAL A 158 0.48 -7.89 13.86
C VAL A 158 1.69 -8.79 13.70
N GLN A 159 2.07 -9.48 14.77
CA GLN A 159 3.10 -10.51 14.77
C GLN A 159 2.47 -11.89 14.60
N VAL A 160 3.05 -12.71 13.73
CA VAL A 160 2.79 -14.14 13.67
C VAL A 160 3.99 -14.88 14.22
N GLU A 161 3.75 -15.69 15.24
CA GLU A 161 4.79 -16.44 15.96
C GLU A 161 5.34 -17.59 15.12
N ARG A 162 6.59 -17.98 15.43
CA ARG A 162 7.35 -18.99 14.69
C ARG A 162 6.89 -20.42 14.96
#